data_AF-A0A9E1H6U2-F1
#
_entry.id   AF-A0A9E1H6U2-F1
#
_cell.length_a   1.000
_cell.length_b   1.000
_cell.length_c   1.000
_cell.angle_alpha   90.00
_cell.angle_beta   90.00
_cell.angle_gamma   90.00
#
_symmetry.space_group_name_H-M   'P 1'
#
loop_
_entity.id
_entity.type
_entity.pdbx_description
1 polymer ?
#
loop_
_entity_poly.entity_id
_entity_poly.type
_entity_poly.pdbx_seq_one_letter_code
_entity_poly.pdbx_strand_id
1 'polypeptide(L)' 'DKVTLLAEIAEWPDEIDKGRAEAAMKRAEERLANKTEAIDVKRAEFALRKALVRLDIAK' A
#
# COMPACT_ATOMS: atom_id res chain seq x y z
N ASP A 1 19.09 23.90 -10.52
CA ASP A 1 18.49 23.29 -9.32
C ASP A 1 18.20 21.82 -9.52
N LYS A 2 18.52 20.99 -8.52
CA LYS A 2 18.26 19.54 -8.50
C LYS A 2 17.72 19.17 -7.13
N VAL A 3 16.64 18.38 -7.12
CA VAL A 3 16.15 17.70 -5.92
C VAL A 3 16.45 16.21 -6.07
N THR A 4 16.97 15.58 -5.02
CA THR A 4 17.28 14.14 -5.00
C THR A 4 16.41 13.49 -3.93
N LEU A 5 15.64 12.49 -4.33
CA LEU A 5 14.78 11.71 -3.45
C LEU A 5 15.32 10.28 -3.38
N LEU A 6 15.41 9.73 -2.16
CA LEU A 6 15.71 8.32 -1.94
C LEU A 6 14.41 7.63 -1.57
N ALA A 7 13.98 6.71 -2.41
CA ALA A 7 12.78 5.91 -2.20
C ALA A 7 13.13 4.43 -2.34
N GLU A 8 12.54 3.60 -1.49
CA GLU A 8 12.66 2.15 -1.61
C GLU A 8 11.94 1.65 -2.87
N ILE A 9 10.79 2.25 -3.19
CA ILE A 9 9.97 1.94 -4.36
C ILE A 9 9.41 3.25 -4.92
N ALA A 10 9.50 3.44 -6.23
CA ALA A 10 8.84 4.50 -6.98
C ALA A 10 8.14 3.87 -8.19
N GLU A 11 6.88 4.24 -8.42
CA GLU A 11 6.01 3.68 -9.46
C GLU A 11 5.34 4.85 -10.20
N TRP A 12 5.21 4.79 -11.53
CA TRP A 12 4.41 5.75 -12.29
C TRP A 12 2.92 5.40 -12.23
N PRO A 13 2.00 6.37 -12.32
CA PRO A 13 0.55 6.10 -12.26
C PRO A 13 0.08 5.03 -13.26
N ASP A 14 0.59 5.08 -14.49
CA ASP A 14 0.22 4.17 -15.58
C ASP A 14 0.73 2.73 -15.39
N GLU A 15 1.74 2.54 -14.52
CA GLU A 15 2.31 1.22 -14.20
C GLU A 15 1.58 0.55 -13.03
N ILE A 16 0.68 1.27 -12.34
CA ILE A 16 -0.03 0.74 -11.18
C ILE A 16 -1.12 -0.23 -11.64
N ASP A 17 -0.91 -1.51 -11.34
CA ASP A 17 -1.95 -2.53 -11.45
C ASP A 17 -3.03 -2.34 -10.35
N LYS A 18 -4.19 -1.83 -10.75
CA LYS A 18 -5.36 -1.61 -9.89
C LYS A 18 -5.83 -2.90 -9.23
N GLY A 19 -5.94 -4.00 -9.96
CA GLY A 19 -6.42 -5.28 -9.43
C GLY A 19 -5.49 -5.84 -8.35
N ARG A 20 -4.17 -5.69 -8.55
CA ARG A 20 -3.17 -6.03 -7.54
C ARG A 20 -3.28 -5.16 -6.29
N ALA A 21 -3.52 -3.86 -6.46
CA ALA A 21 -3.68 -2.92 -5.35
C ALA A 21 -4.97 -3.18 -4.55
N GLU A 22 -6.09 -3.47 -5.20
CA GLU A 22 -7.36 -3.87 -4.55
C GLU A 22 -7.19 -5.17 -3.74
N ALA A 23 -6.56 -6.18 -4.34
CA ALA A 23 -6.30 -7.44 -3.64
C ALA A 23 -5.38 -7.23 -2.42
N ALA A 24 -4.41 -6.32 -2.50
CA ALA A 24 -3.55 -5.97 -1.37
C ALA A 24 -4.31 -5.23 -0.26
N MET A 25 -5.20 -4.30 -0.62
CA MET A 25 -6.09 -3.60 0.31
C MET A 25 -6.95 -4.60 1.07
N LYS A 26 -7.67 -5.47 0.37
CA LYS A 26 -8.56 -6.46 0.98
C LYS A 26 -7.83 -7.39 1.95
N ARG A 27 -6.65 -7.90 1.57
CA ARG A 27 -5.83 -8.73 2.47
C ARG A 27 -5.38 -7.98 3.72
N ALA A 28 -5.05 -6.69 3.59
CA ALA A 28 -4.63 -5.88 4.73
C ALA A 28 -5.81 -5.61 5.69
N GLU A 29 -7.01 -5.32 5.15
CA GLU A 29 -8.24 -5.19 5.94
C GLU A 29 -8.61 -6.48 6.67
N GLU A 30 -8.55 -7.62 5.99
CA GLU A 30 -8.78 -8.94 6.60
C GLU A 30 -7.81 -9.21 7.75
N ARG A 31 -6.53 -8.83 7.61
CA ARG A 31 -5.53 -8.96 8.68
C ARG A 31 -5.82 -8.05 9.87
N LEU A 32 -6.26 -6.81 9.63
CA LEU A 32 -6.67 -5.89 10.69
C LEU A 32 -7.91 -6.38 11.43
N ALA A 33 -8.86 -6.98 10.72
CA ALA A 33 -10.04 -7.59 11.31
C ALA A 33 -9.69 -8.79 12.20
N ASN A 34 -8.72 -9.61 11.79
CA ASN A 34 -8.32 -10.83 12.49
C ASN A 34 -7.30 -10.63 13.63
N LYS A 35 -6.99 -9.38 14.02
CA LYS A 35 -6.21 -8.92 15.20
C LYS A 35 -5.29 -9.96 15.85
N THR A 36 -4.35 -10.50 15.08
CA THR A 36 -3.29 -11.38 15.57
C THR A 36 -2.08 -10.49 15.83
N GLU A 37 -1.57 -10.48 17.07
CA GLU A 37 -0.39 -9.72 17.58
C GLU A 37 -0.20 -8.24 17.19
N ALA A 38 0.25 -7.41 18.14
CA ALA A 38 0.39 -5.96 17.94
C ALA A 38 1.32 -5.54 16.79
N ILE A 39 2.31 -6.37 16.42
CA ILE A 39 3.26 -6.11 15.33
C ILE A 39 2.60 -6.30 13.97
N ASP A 40 1.75 -7.31 13.82
CA ASP A 40 1.09 -7.62 12.56
C ASP A 40 -0.01 -6.61 12.24
N VAL A 41 -0.65 -6.01 13.26
CA VAL A 41 -1.56 -4.88 13.08
C VAL A 41 -0.86 -3.69 12.42
N LYS A 42 0.30 -3.24 12.94
CA LYS A 42 1.04 -2.10 12.35
C LYS A 42 1.50 -2.38 10.92
N ARG A 43 1.91 -3.61 10.63
CA ARG A 43 2.28 -4.03 9.27
C ARG A 43 1.08 -4.02 8.33
N ALA A 44 -0.07 -4.49 8.79
CA ALA A 44 -1.30 -4.47 8.03
C ALA A 44 -1.79 -3.04 7.77
N GLU A 45 -1.71 -2.13 8.74
CA GLU A 45 -2.02 -0.70 8.55
C GLU A 45 -1.12 -0.06 7.49
N PHE A 46 0.19 -0.32 7.55
CA PHE A 46 1.13 0.20 6.56
C PHE A 46 0.85 -0.35 5.15
N ALA A 47 0.57 -1.65 5.05
CA ALA A 47 0.19 -2.28 3.79
C ALA A 47 -1.11 -1.71 3.21
N LEU A 48 -2.11 -1.49 4.07
CA LEU A 48 -3.39 -0.88 3.70
C LEU A 48 -3.17 0.54 3.15
N ARG A 49 -2.44 1.37 3.89
CA ARG A 49 -2.13 2.75 3.45
C ARG A 49 -1.42 2.77 2.10
N LYS A 50 -0.46 1.86 1.88
CA LYS A 50 0.24 1.75 0.60
C LYS A 50 -0.69 1.35 -0.55
N ALA A 51 -1.62 0.42 -0.31
CA ALA A 51 -2.60 0.01 -1.31
C ALA A 51 -3.57 1.14 -1.67
N LEU A 52 -4.06 1.87 -0.67
CA LEU A 52 -4.94 3.03 -0.87
C LEU A 52 -4.27 4.13 -1.69
N VAL A 53 -3.01 4.46 -1.39
CA VAL A 53 -2.24 5.45 -2.17
C VAL A 53 -2.09 5.01 -3.63
N ARG A 54 -1.80 3.74 -3.88
CA ARG A 54 -1.73 3.20 -5.26
C ARG A 54 -3.06 3.32 -6.00
N LEU A 55 -4.17 2.96 -5.34
CA LEU A 55 -5.50 3.05 -5.94
C LEU A 55 -5.91 4.50 -6.22
N ASP A 56 -5.53 5.43 -5.34
CA ASP A 56 -5.84 6.84 -5.52
C ASP A 56 -5.05 7.46 -6.68
N ILE A 57 -3.76 7.15 -6.79
CA ILE A 57 -2.89 7.64 -7.87
C ILE A 57 -3.23 7.00 -9.22
N ALA A 58 -3.70 5.75 -9.23
CA ALA A 58 -4.08 5.05 -10.45
C ALA A 58 -5.41 5.54 -11.06
N LYS A 59 -6.18 6.40 -10.38
CA LYS A 59 -7.44 6.95 -10.90
C LYS A 59 -7.21 7.74 -12.18
#